data_AF-A0A3E0AIA1-F1
#
_entry.id   AF-A0A3E0AIA1-F1
#
_cell.length_a   1.000
_cell.length_b   1.000
_cell.length_c   1.000
_cell.angle_alpha   90.00
_cell.angle_beta   90.00
_cell.angle_gamma   90.00
#
_symmetry.space_group_name_H-M   'P 1'
#
loop_
_entity.id
_entity.type
_entity.pdbx_description
1 polymer ?
#
loop_
_entity_poly.entity_id
_entity_poly.type
_entity_poly.pdbx_seq_one_letter_code
_entity_poly.pdbx_strand_id
1 'polypeptide(L)'
;MGRFLLELLKIVLVTALLLVISFGVWIYFRGTQPMDIPEARGITFWQFIQDRWNATQEADTRVSALPQYLGCRNDISYYFPLNLRGSFNFAYASLNPDSKLAYAFKYWEEQKPDEVLPKLKPVNLSGVPDAFWSYFERAYWRALVSIDYMAAECKLGPVNFDGILAGK
;
A
#
# COMPACT_ATOMS: atom_id res chain seq x y z
N MET A 1 -33.20 -24.57 -16.70
CA MET A 1 -32.14 -23.56 -16.89
C MET A 1 -31.90 -22.67 -15.67
N GLY A 2 -32.93 -22.06 -15.06
CA GLY A 2 -32.74 -21.14 -13.92
C GLY A 2 -31.98 -21.72 -12.72
N ARG A 3 -32.25 -22.98 -12.33
CA ARG A 3 -31.56 -23.63 -11.20
C ARG A 3 -30.07 -23.88 -11.46
N PHE A 4 -29.70 -24.26 -12.69
CA PHE A 4 -28.31 -24.45 -13.08
C PHE A 4 -27.53 -23.13 -13.08
N LEU A 5 -28.12 -22.06 -13.62
CA LEU A 5 -27.51 -20.72 -13.60
C LEU A 5 -27.33 -20.18 -12.18
N LEU A 6 -28.31 -20.42 -11.29
CA LEU A 6 -28.22 -20.02 -9.88
C LEU A 6 -27.11 -20.80 -9.15
N GLU A 7 -26.98 -22.10 -9.37
CA GLU A 7 -25.89 -22.87 -8.77
C GLU A 7 -24.51 -22.45 -9.30
N LEU A 8 -24.40 -22.18 -10.60
CA LEU A 8 -23.15 -21.68 -11.19
C LEU A 8 -22.78 -20.29 -10.65
N LEU A 9 -23.74 -19.39 -10.51
CA LEU A 9 -23.54 -18.08 -9.90
C LEU A 9 -23.09 -18.19 -8.45
N LYS A 10 -23.71 -19.07 -7.66
CA LYS A 10 -23.30 -19.33 -6.27
C LYS A 10 -21.84 -19.81 -6.21
N ILE A 11 -21.44 -20.74 -7.08
CA ILE A 11 -20.07 -21.25 -7.12
C ILE A 11 -19.09 -20.10 -7.43
N VAL A 12 -19.40 -19.26 -8.43
CA VAL A 12 -18.56 -18.10 -8.79
C VAL A 12 -18.45 -17.12 -7.61
N LEU A 13 -19.57 -16.80 -6.96
CA LEU A 13 -19.58 -15.87 -5.82
C LEU A 13 -18.84 -16.43 -4.61
N VAL A 14 -19.03 -17.70 -4.27
CA VAL A 14 -18.32 -18.37 -3.17
C VAL A 14 -16.82 -18.42 -3.48
N THR A 15 -16.44 -18.75 -4.71
CA THR A 15 -15.02 -18.77 -5.12
C THR A 15 -14.41 -17.39 -5.02
N ALA A 16 -15.09 -16.35 -5.53
CA ALA A 16 -14.63 -14.97 -5.43
C ALA A 16 -14.48 -14.53 -3.97
N LEU A 17 -15.45 -14.87 -3.11
CA LEU A 17 -15.38 -14.58 -1.67
C LEU A 17 -14.17 -15.25 -1.01
N LEU A 18 -13.94 -16.54 -1.29
CA LEU A 18 -12.80 -17.28 -0.74
C LEU A 18 -11.46 -16.67 -1.20
N LEU A 19 -11.37 -16.23 -2.45
CA LEU A 19 -10.17 -15.55 -2.96
C LEU A 19 -9.94 -14.21 -2.24
N VAL A 20 -10.99 -13.40 -2.04
CA VAL A 20 -10.88 -12.12 -1.32
C VAL A 20 -10.47 -12.34 0.13
N ILE A 21 -11.07 -13.31 0.82
CA ILE A 21 -10.72 -13.63 2.21
C ILE A 21 -9.28 -14.12 2.29
N SER A 22 -8.89 -15.07 1.42
CA SER A 22 -7.53 -15.62 1.41
C SER A 22 -6.49 -14.54 1.13
N PHE A 23 -6.79 -13.63 0.20
CA PHE A 23 -5.93 -12.48 -0.09
C PHE A 23 -5.85 -11.51 1.09
N GLY A 24 -6.97 -11.22 1.76
CA GLY A 24 -6.99 -10.39 2.97
C GLY A 24 -6.19 -10.99 4.12
N VAL A 25 -6.33 -12.29 4.36
CA VAL A 25 -5.52 -13.04 5.34
C VAL A 25 -4.04 -13.01 4.96
N TRP A 26 -3.72 -13.14 3.68
CA TRP A 26 -2.34 -13.06 3.19
C TRP A 26 -1.73 -11.67 3.39
N ILE A 27 -2.44 -10.58 3.05
CA ILE A 27 -1.99 -9.20 3.34
C ILE A 27 -1.78 -9.03 4.85
N TYR A 28 -2.74 -9.49 5.67
CA TYR A 28 -2.62 -9.43 7.12
C TYR A 28 -1.37 -10.14 7.61
N PHE A 29 -1.16 -11.39 7.20
CA PHE A 29 0.01 -12.17 7.58
C PHE A 29 1.34 -11.60 7.05
N ARG A 30 1.36 -11.04 5.84
CA ARG A 30 2.57 -10.38 5.31
C ARG A 30 2.87 -9.09 6.05
N GLY A 31 1.85 -8.31 6.38
CA GLY A 31 2.04 -7.05 7.09
C GLY A 31 2.49 -7.18 8.54
N THR A 32 2.45 -8.38 9.14
CA THR A 32 3.04 -8.65 10.46
C THR A 32 4.53 -9.00 10.38
N GLN A 33 5.08 -9.15 9.18
CA GLN A 33 6.51 -9.38 9.00
C GLN A 33 7.26 -8.03 8.97
N PRO A 34 8.56 -8.01 9.33
CA PRO A 34 9.37 -6.81 9.22
C PRO A 34 9.36 -6.27 7.79
N MET A 35 9.25 -4.95 7.65
CA MET A 35 9.25 -4.31 6.34
C MET A 35 10.59 -4.49 5.63
N ASP A 36 10.55 -4.68 4.31
CA ASP A 36 11.74 -4.77 3.45
C ASP A 36 12.20 -3.37 3.02
N ILE A 37 12.37 -2.49 4.01
CA ILE A 37 12.79 -1.10 3.85
C ILE A 37 13.87 -0.81 4.91
N PRO A 38 15.12 -0.50 4.52
CA PRO A 38 16.21 -0.28 5.48
C PRO A 38 15.89 0.77 6.54
N GLU A 39 15.21 1.85 6.14
CA GLU A 39 14.83 2.97 7.00
C GLU A 39 13.72 2.61 8.00
N ALA A 40 13.01 1.51 7.80
CA ALA A 40 11.92 1.07 8.68
C ALA A 40 12.42 0.46 10.00
N ARG A 41 13.74 0.23 10.15
CA ARG A 41 14.36 -0.24 11.42
C ARG A 41 13.72 -1.50 12.00
N GLY A 42 13.20 -2.38 11.15
CA GLY A 42 12.61 -3.65 11.53
C GLY A 42 11.16 -3.57 12.06
N ILE A 43 10.49 -2.41 12.00
CA ILE A 43 9.05 -2.36 12.26
C ILE A 43 8.28 -3.13 11.17
N THR A 44 7.07 -3.57 11.51
CA THR A 44 6.17 -4.23 10.57
C THR A 44 5.32 -3.22 9.81
N PHE A 45 4.76 -3.63 8.68
CA PHE A 45 3.84 -2.79 7.91
C PHE A 45 2.64 -2.33 8.75
N TRP A 46 2.08 -3.22 9.59
CA TRP A 46 0.94 -2.83 10.44
C TRP A 46 1.33 -1.85 11.55
N GLN A 47 2.50 -2.00 12.15
CA GLN A 47 3.02 -1.02 13.10
C GLN A 47 3.20 0.35 12.44
N PHE A 48 3.73 0.38 11.22
CA PHE A 48 3.85 1.59 10.43
C PHE A 48 2.47 2.23 10.14
N ILE A 49 1.51 1.47 9.63
CA ILE A 49 0.16 1.98 9.32
C ILE A 49 -0.53 2.51 10.58
N GLN A 50 -0.42 1.81 11.70
CA GLN A 50 -1.01 2.25 12.97
C GLN A 50 -0.39 3.57 13.46
N ASP A 51 0.93 3.70 13.41
CA ASP A 51 1.65 4.93 13.76
C ASP A 51 1.22 6.10 12.87
N ARG A 52 1.16 5.89 11.55
CA ARG A 52 0.68 6.92 10.61
C ARG A 52 -0.78 7.30 10.90
N TRP A 53 -1.62 6.34 11.26
CA TRP A 53 -3.04 6.57 11.56
C TRP A 53 -3.22 7.43 12.79
N ASN A 54 -2.47 7.13 13.86
CA ASN A 54 -2.45 7.94 15.06
C ASN A 54 -1.95 9.37 14.77
N ALA A 55 -0.86 9.50 14.00
CA ALA A 55 -0.31 10.80 13.61
C ALA A 55 -1.32 11.64 12.79
N THR A 56 -2.08 11.01 11.88
CA THR A 56 -3.15 11.70 11.14
C THR A 56 -4.27 12.17 12.07
N GLN A 57 -4.72 11.35 13.03
CA GLN A 57 -5.76 11.75 13.99
C GLN A 57 -5.32 12.91 14.89
N GLU A 58 -4.07 12.89 15.37
CA GLU A 58 -3.49 13.98 16.16
C GLU A 58 -3.42 15.28 15.35
N ALA A 59 -2.96 15.19 14.10
CA ALA A 59 -2.90 16.33 13.19
C ALA A 59 -4.30 16.89 12.90
N ASP A 60 -5.28 16.02 12.62
CA ASP A 60 -6.66 16.41 12.35
C ASP A 60 -7.31 17.10 13.56
N THR A 61 -7.11 16.55 14.76
CA THR A 61 -7.60 17.17 16.01
C THR A 61 -7.04 18.57 16.21
N ARG A 62 -5.72 18.74 15.97
CA ARG A 62 -5.05 20.04 16.10
C ARG A 62 -5.52 21.05 15.05
N VAL A 63 -5.73 20.61 13.81
CA VAL A 63 -6.09 21.48 12.68
C VAL A 63 -7.57 21.86 12.73
N SER A 64 -8.46 20.93 13.08
CA SER A 64 -9.90 21.19 13.22
C SER A 64 -10.24 22.15 14.37
N ALA A 65 -9.33 22.35 15.32
CA ALA A 65 -9.45 23.40 16.34
C ALA A 65 -9.22 24.82 15.80
N LEU A 66 -8.69 24.97 14.57
CA LEU A 66 -8.42 26.25 13.93
C LEU A 66 -9.58 26.62 12.97
N PRO A 67 -10.27 27.76 13.16
CA PRO A 67 -11.47 28.12 12.40
C PRO A 67 -11.31 28.19 10.87
N GLN A 68 -10.08 28.41 10.39
CA GLN A 68 -9.74 28.62 8.99
C GLN A 68 -9.31 27.33 8.24
N TYR A 69 -9.22 26.20 8.93
CA TYR A 69 -8.77 24.93 8.31
C TYR A 69 -9.86 23.86 8.37
N LEU A 70 -10.03 23.13 7.26
CA LEU A 70 -11.05 22.09 7.07
C LEU A 70 -10.53 20.67 7.41
N GLY A 71 -9.68 20.54 8.43
CA GLY A 71 -9.10 19.27 8.86
C GLY A 71 -7.90 18.81 8.05
N CYS A 72 -7.49 17.55 8.27
CA CYS A 72 -6.26 16.99 7.74
C CYS A 72 -6.41 16.16 6.47
N ARG A 73 -5.77 16.59 5.38
CA ARG A 73 -5.75 15.88 4.09
C ARG A 73 -4.58 14.89 3.99
N ASN A 74 -4.54 13.90 4.88
CA ASN A 74 -3.60 12.77 4.79
C ASN A 74 -4.30 11.46 5.18
N ASP A 75 -5.23 11.04 4.32
CA ASP A 75 -6.08 9.89 4.56
C ASP A 75 -5.37 8.60 4.16
N ILE A 76 -5.00 7.79 5.15
CA ILE A 76 -4.38 6.47 4.96
C ILE A 76 -5.29 5.53 4.18
N SER A 77 -6.61 5.66 4.34
CA SER A 77 -7.59 4.86 3.62
C SER A 77 -7.66 5.23 2.14
N TYR A 78 -7.39 6.49 1.79
CA TYR A 78 -7.26 6.93 0.39
C TYR A 78 -6.09 6.27 -0.34
N TYR A 79 -4.99 6.02 0.37
CA TYR A 79 -3.82 5.34 -0.20
C TYR A 79 -4.05 3.84 -0.45
N PHE A 80 -4.98 3.20 0.25
CA PHE A 80 -5.25 1.77 0.10
C PHE A 80 -5.67 1.36 -1.33
N PRO A 81 -6.74 1.92 -1.92
CA PRO A 81 -7.13 1.56 -3.28
C PRO A 81 -6.08 1.94 -4.32
N LEU A 82 -5.36 3.06 -4.13
CA LEU A 82 -4.30 3.49 -5.03
C LEU A 82 -3.12 2.52 -5.02
N ASN A 83 -2.65 2.15 -3.82
CA ASN A 83 -1.50 1.26 -3.65
C ASN A 83 -1.85 -0.17 -4.07
N LEU A 84 -3.07 -0.65 -3.81
CA LEU A 84 -3.54 -1.93 -4.36
C LEU A 84 -3.46 -1.94 -5.89
N ARG A 85 -4.05 -0.93 -6.56
CA ARG A 85 -4.02 -0.83 -8.02
C ARG A 85 -2.59 -0.77 -8.55
N GLY A 86 -1.74 0.06 -7.93
CA GLY A 86 -0.32 0.18 -8.29
C GLY A 86 0.42 -1.16 -8.15
N SER A 87 0.18 -1.89 -7.08
CA SER A 87 0.82 -3.18 -6.78
C SER A 87 0.39 -4.28 -7.75
N PHE A 88 -0.90 -4.36 -8.08
CA PHE A 88 -1.38 -5.28 -9.12
C PHE A 88 -0.78 -4.96 -10.49
N ASN A 89 -0.73 -3.68 -10.85
CA ASN A 89 -0.11 -3.23 -12.10
C ASN A 89 1.38 -3.58 -12.15
N PHE A 90 2.12 -3.34 -11.07
CA PHE A 90 3.54 -3.64 -10.97
C PHE A 90 3.81 -5.14 -11.03
N ALA A 91 3.06 -5.94 -10.29
CA ALA A 91 3.19 -7.40 -10.30
C ALA A 91 2.85 -7.99 -11.68
N TYR A 92 1.81 -7.47 -12.34
CA TYR A 92 1.47 -7.86 -13.71
C TYR A 92 2.59 -7.51 -14.70
N ALA A 93 3.13 -6.29 -14.62
CA ALA A 93 4.23 -5.84 -15.46
C ALA A 93 5.52 -6.66 -15.23
N SER A 94 5.76 -7.07 -13.98
CA SER A 94 6.89 -7.94 -13.62
C SER A 94 6.72 -9.36 -14.17
N LEU A 95 5.49 -9.90 -14.16
CA LEU A 95 5.18 -11.19 -14.76
C LEU A 95 5.19 -11.16 -16.30
N ASN A 96 4.86 -10.00 -16.89
CA ASN A 96 4.75 -9.79 -18.35
C ASN A 96 5.68 -8.67 -18.81
N PRO A 97 7.00 -8.92 -18.89
CA PRO A 97 8.01 -7.88 -19.13
C PRO A 97 7.92 -7.21 -20.52
N ASP A 98 7.25 -7.86 -21.47
CA ASP A 98 7.03 -7.35 -22.84
C ASP A 98 5.68 -6.60 -22.99
N SER A 99 4.93 -6.43 -21.90
CA SER A 99 3.65 -5.71 -21.93
C SER A 99 3.84 -4.20 -22.06
N LYS A 100 2.87 -3.50 -22.66
CA LYS A 100 2.85 -2.02 -22.70
C LYS A 100 2.98 -1.38 -21.30
N LEU A 101 2.44 -2.04 -20.28
CA LEU A 101 2.54 -1.58 -18.90
C LEU A 101 3.97 -1.68 -18.36
N ALA A 102 4.68 -2.78 -18.65
CA ALA A 102 6.08 -2.93 -18.29
C ALA A 102 6.97 -1.87 -18.96
N TYR A 103 6.72 -1.56 -20.24
CA TYR A 103 7.40 -0.44 -20.92
C TYR A 103 7.12 0.90 -20.24
N ALA A 104 5.88 1.15 -19.82
CA ALA A 104 5.53 2.39 -19.12
C ALA A 104 6.25 2.51 -17.77
N PHE A 105 6.34 1.43 -16.99
CA PHE A 105 7.11 1.43 -15.73
C PHE A 105 8.59 1.74 -15.97
N LYS A 106 9.24 1.03 -16.92
CA LYS A 106 10.66 1.28 -17.26
C LYS A 106 10.89 2.73 -17.71
N TYR A 107 10.01 3.26 -18.55
CA TYR A 107 10.09 4.66 -18.98
C TYR A 107 10.05 5.63 -17.79
N TRP A 108 9.13 5.43 -16.84
CA TRP A 108 9.04 6.31 -15.67
C TRP A 108 10.20 6.12 -14.70
N GLU A 109 10.71 4.90 -14.54
CA GLU A 109 11.92 4.62 -13.75
C GLU A 109 13.14 5.39 -14.29
N GLU A 110 13.26 5.54 -15.61
CA GLU A 110 14.33 6.31 -16.25
C GLU A 110 14.12 7.82 -16.14
N GLN A 111 12.90 8.30 -16.39
CA GLN A 111 12.60 9.74 -16.46
C GLN A 111 12.48 10.39 -15.07
N LYS A 112 11.97 9.63 -14.09
CA LYS A 112 11.73 10.10 -12.72
C LYS A 112 12.14 8.98 -11.75
N PRO A 113 13.45 8.77 -11.56
CA PRO A 113 13.94 7.74 -10.68
C PRO A 113 13.40 7.96 -9.26
N ASP A 114 12.88 6.89 -8.68
CA ASP A 114 12.39 6.87 -7.31
C ASP A 114 13.20 5.85 -6.53
N GLU A 115 13.91 6.30 -5.49
CA GLU A 115 14.80 5.44 -4.72
C GLU A 115 14.04 4.53 -3.75
N VAL A 116 12.77 4.85 -3.45
CA VAL A 116 11.95 4.08 -2.52
C VAL A 116 11.22 2.96 -3.24
N LEU A 117 10.57 3.25 -4.36
CA LEU A 117 9.80 2.25 -5.13
C LEU A 117 10.73 1.18 -5.71
N PRO A 118 10.27 -0.08 -5.76
CA PRO A 118 11.08 -1.15 -6.33
C PRO A 118 11.20 -0.98 -7.84
N LYS A 119 12.38 -1.27 -8.39
CA LYS A 119 12.60 -1.33 -9.84
C LYS A 119 11.95 -2.57 -10.44
N LEU A 120 11.38 -2.42 -11.63
CA LEU A 120 10.76 -3.51 -12.35
C LEU A 120 11.78 -4.60 -12.67
N LYS A 121 11.47 -5.84 -12.27
CA LYS A 121 12.29 -7.02 -12.56
C LYS A 121 11.39 -8.16 -13.04
N PRO A 122 11.79 -8.93 -14.07
CA PRO A 122 11.01 -10.09 -14.50
C PRO A 122 10.85 -11.11 -13.36
N VAL A 123 9.64 -11.62 -13.16
CA VAL A 123 9.35 -12.68 -12.20
C VAL A 123 8.55 -13.81 -12.85
N ASN A 124 8.65 -15.01 -12.27
CA ASN A 124 7.74 -16.10 -12.58
C ASN A 124 6.45 -15.99 -11.74
N LEU A 125 5.49 -16.89 -11.97
CA LEU A 125 4.21 -16.87 -11.27
C LEU A 125 4.36 -16.95 -9.73
N SER A 126 5.33 -17.73 -9.23
CA SER A 126 5.58 -17.84 -7.79
C SER A 126 6.15 -16.57 -7.17
N GLY A 127 6.79 -15.69 -7.94
CA GLY A 127 7.31 -14.41 -7.49
C GLY A 127 6.31 -13.25 -7.54
N VAL A 128 5.12 -13.46 -8.11
CA VAL A 128 4.07 -12.43 -8.20
C VAL A 128 3.65 -11.88 -6.83
N PRO A 129 3.43 -12.70 -5.78
CA PRO A 129 3.07 -12.18 -4.46
C PRO A 129 4.15 -11.28 -3.85
N ASP A 130 5.43 -11.61 -4.06
CA ASP A 130 6.54 -10.80 -3.55
C ASP A 130 6.70 -9.48 -4.32
N ALA A 131 6.56 -9.52 -5.66
CA ALA A 131 6.56 -8.31 -6.48
C ALA A 131 5.40 -7.36 -6.09
N PHE A 132 4.21 -7.93 -5.87
CA PHE A 132 3.06 -7.19 -5.37
C PHE A 132 3.38 -6.55 -4.01
N TRP A 133 3.84 -7.34 -3.04
CA TRP A 133 4.07 -6.87 -1.67
C TRP A 133 5.16 -5.80 -1.60
N SER A 134 6.27 -6.02 -2.32
CA SER A 134 7.39 -5.08 -2.38
C SER A 134 6.94 -3.70 -2.87
N TYR A 135 6.13 -3.65 -3.93
CA TYR A 135 5.58 -2.39 -4.40
C TYR A 135 4.58 -1.80 -3.41
N PHE A 136 3.67 -2.62 -2.87
CA PHE A 136 2.63 -2.18 -1.95
C PHE A 136 3.21 -1.48 -0.71
N GLU A 137 4.15 -2.14 -0.05
CA GLU A 137 4.81 -1.66 1.15
C GLU A 137 5.61 -0.37 0.90
N ARG A 138 6.43 -0.35 -0.16
CA ARG A 138 7.26 0.80 -0.52
C ARG A 138 6.44 1.99 -1.01
N ALA A 139 5.33 1.74 -1.71
CA ALA A 139 4.39 2.80 -2.10
C ALA A 139 3.75 3.46 -0.89
N TYR A 140 3.39 2.68 0.13
CA TYR A 140 2.90 3.19 1.41
C TYR A 140 3.98 3.96 2.19
N TRP A 141 5.20 3.41 2.27
CA TRP A 141 6.31 4.08 2.92
C TRP A 141 6.61 5.43 2.29
N ARG A 142 6.79 5.43 0.97
CA ARG A 142 6.95 6.64 0.17
C ARG A 142 5.81 7.59 0.46
N ALA A 143 4.57 7.13 0.31
CA ALA A 143 3.40 7.99 0.44
C ALA A 143 3.21 8.55 1.84
N LEU A 144 3.52 7.84 2.93
CA LEU A 144 3.14 8.29 4.29
C LEU A 144 4.33 8.80 5.14
N VAL A 145 5.57 8.55 4.70
CA VAL A 145 6.77 9.14 5.31
C VAL A 145 7.18 10.44 4.61
N SER A 146 6.97 10.53 3.29
CA SER A 146 7.45 11.69 2.52
C SER A 146 6.46 12.85 2.38
N ILE A 147 5.29 12.83 3.02
CA ILE A 147 4.34 13.95 2.92
C ILE A 147 4.79 15.15 3.73
N ASP A 148 5.70 15.93 3.16
CA ASP A 148 5.35 17.29 2.79
C ASP A 148 4.67 17.19 1.42
N TYR A 149 3.55 17.85 1.13
CA TYR A 149 3.32 18.55 -0.16
C TYR A 149 1.86 18.96 -0.33
N MET A 150 1.69 20.10 -1.00
CA MET A 150 0.45 20.83 -1.28
C MET A 150 -0.04 21.74 -0.15
N ALA A 151 -0.23 23.01 -0.50
CA ALA A 151 -0.89 23.98 0.36
C ALA A 151 -2.27 23.40 0.77
N ALA A 152 -2.46 23.20 2.08
CA ALA A 152 -3.63 22.58 2.74
C ALA A 152 -3.56 21.09 3.14
N GLU A 153 -2.41 20.40 3.04
CA GLU A 153 -2.19 19.10 3.69
C GLU A 153 -1.40 19.25 5.00
N CYS A 154 -1.68 18.43 6.03
CA CYS A 154 -0.88 18.49 7.27
C CYS A 154 0.41 17.72 7.10
N LYS A 155 1.51 18.30 7.59
CA LYS A 155 2.74 17.56 7.81
C LYS A 155 2.53 16.56 8.94
N LEU A 156 2.60 15.27 8.62
CA LEU A 156 2.78 14.25 9.64
C LEU A 156 4.23 14.36 10.14
N GLY A 157 4.43 14.22 11.46
CA GLY A 157 5.77 14.13 12.02
C GLY A 157 6.52 12.89 11.49
N PRO A 158 7.81 12.75 11.81
CA PRO A 158 8.56 11.53 11.49
C PRO A 158 7.89 10.29 12.08
N VAL A 159 8.27 9.09 11.59
CA VAL A 159 7.84 7.82 12.17
C VAL A 159 8.33 7.72 13.62
N ASN A 160 7.42 7.41 14.55
CA ASN A 160 7.75 7.29 15.97
C ASN A 160 8.33 5.90 16.28
N PHE A 161 9.54 5.65 15.80
CA PHE A 161 10.22 4.37 16.03
C PHE A 161 10.36 4.04 17.53
N ASP A 162 10.66 5.03 18.36
CA ASP A 162 10.87 4.82 19.79
C ASP A 162 9.59 4.35 20.48
N GLY A 163 8.43 4.92 20.13
CA GLY A 163 7.12 4.46 20.60
C GLY A 163 6.81 3.03 20.15
N ILE A 164 6.95 2.77 18.85
CA ILE A 164 6.65 1.46 18.24
C ILE A 164 7.51 0.35 18.86
N LEU A 165 8.82 0.57 18.94
CA LEU A 165 9.78 -0.45 19.39
C LEU A 165 9.78 -0.62 20.91
N ALA A 166 9.36 0.39 21.68
CA ALA A 166 9.14 0.26 23.11
C ALA A 166 7.86 -0.51 23.48
N GLY A 167 7.02 -0.86 22.50
CA GLY A 167 5.75 -1.54 22.71
C GLY A 167 4.70 -0.67 23.42
N LYS A 168 4.77 0.65 23.23
CA LYS A 168 3.84 1.63 23.82
C LYS A 168 2.80 2.10 22.82
#